data_AF-A0A3Q3JL76-F1
#
_entry.id   AF-A0A3Q3JL76-F1
#
_cell.length_a   1.000
_cell.length_b   1.000
_cell.length_c   1.000
_cell.angle_alpha   90.00
_cell.angle_beta   90.00
_cell.angle_gamma   90.00
#
_symmetry.space_group_name_H-M   'P 1'
#
loop_
_entity.id
_entity.type
_entity.pdbx_description
1 polymer ?
#
loop_
_entity_poly.entity_id
_entity_poly.type
_entity_poly.pdbx_seq_one_letter_code
_entity_poly.pdbx_strand_id
1 'polypeptide(L)'
;LSPTQHASDDDDINDVASMAGVNLNEESARILATNSELVGTQIRSCKDEAFLHPGLLHRRILETAKKFGVTDVPMEAVTFISHATQSRLRTVVEKVSAIAQHRLDSCKDDECYEQFADVRSQLRFFEQLERIEKQRKDEQEREILLKAAKSRSRQEDPEQARLKQKAKEMQQQELAQMRQRDANLTALAAIGPRKKRKVDSPGQSQRGQTAWAEGASSAPRQASSTPSTSSRQYTRQRITRVNLRDLIFYMEQERETTHSLLLYRALLK
;
A
#
# COMPACT_ATOMS: atom_id res chain seq x y z
N LEU A 1 -4.54 -41.72 81.22
CA LEU A 1 -3.79 -42.19 80.04
C LEU A 1 -3.82 -41.07 79.01
N SER A 2 -2.78 -40.25 79.00
CA SER A 2 -2.58 -39.16 78.04
C SER A 2 -2.23 -39.76 76.67
N PRO A 3 -2.79 -39.29 75.55
CA PRO A 3 -2.18 -39.50 74.26
C PRO A 3 -1.15 -38.40 74.03
N THR A 4 0.10 -38.82 74.17
CA THR A 4 1.30 -38.37 73.46
C THR A 4 1.05 -37.42 72.27
N GLN A 5 1.57 -36.21 72.43
CA GLN A 5 2.15 -35.42 71.34
C GLN A 5 3.26 -36.23 70.68
N HIS A 6 3.23 -36.31 69.35
CA HIS A 6 4.38 -36.39 68.42
C HIS A 6 3.90 -37.02 67.12
N ALA A 7 3.41 -36.18 66.22
CA ALA A 7 3.37 -36.45 64.80
C ALA A 7 3.41 -35.08 64.11
N SER A 8 4.10 -35.00 62.97
CA SER A 8 4.30 -33.81 62.11
C SER A 8 5.60 -33.01 62.34
N ASP A 9 6.75 -33.68 62.40
CA ASP A 9 8.04 -33.06 62.00
C ASP A 9 8.67 -33.78 60.78
N ASP A 10 8.15 -34.94 60.36
CA ASP A 10 8.70 -35.73 59.23
C ASP A 10 8.04 -35.42 57.88
N ASP A 11 6.90 -34.72 57.83
CA ASP A 11 6.25 -34.33 56.57
C ASP A 11 6.94 -33.12 55.90
N ASP A 12 7.76 -32.36 56.63
CA ASP A 12 8.45 -31.18 56.13
C ASP A 12 9.77 -31.50 55.39
N ILE A 13 10.33 -32.71 55.56
CA ILE A 13 11.64 -33.08 54.99
C ILE A 13 11.55 -33.49 53.51
N ASN A 14 10.36 -33.92 53.07
CA ASN A 14 10.07 -34.28 51.67
C ASN A 14 9.27 -33.19 50.93
N ASP A 15 8.78 -32.16 51.63
CA ASP A 15 8.12 -31.03 51.00
C ASP A 15 9.15 -29.96 50.62
N VAL A 16 9.43 -29.87 49.31
CA VAL A 16 10.37 -28.90 48.74
C VAL A 16 9.92 -27.45 49.02
N ALA A 17 8.61 -27.20 49.14
CA ALA A 17 8.09 -25.87 49.47
C ALA A 17 8.43 -25.49 50.92
N SER A 18 8.25 -26.42 51.87
CA SER A 18 8.63 -26.24 53.28
C SER A 18 10.15 -26.07 53.44
N MET A 19 10.97 -26.88 52.75
CA MET A 19 12.43 -26.72 52.76
C MET A 19 12.91 -25.36 52.24
N ALA A 20 12.20 -24.78 51.26
CA ALA A 20 12.47 -23.44 50.73
C ALA A 20 11.88 -22.31 51.61
N GLY A 21 11.23 -22.66 52.74
CA GLY A 21 10.61 -21.70 53.65
C GLY A 21 9.33 -21.06 53.11
N VAL A 22 8.67 -21.72 52.14
CA VAL A 22 7.49 -21.20 51.44
C VAL A 22 6.22 -21.83 52.01
N ASN A 23 5.41 -21.05 52.71
CA ASN A 23 4.15 -21.52 53.24
C ASN A 23 3.05 -21.45 52.17
N LEU A 24 2.72 -22.59 51.55
CA LEU A 24 1.72 -22.69 50.48
C LEU A 24 0.32 -22.21 50.91
N ASN A 25 -0.05 -22.36 52.18
CA ASN A 25 -1.34 -21.88 52.68
C ASN A 25 -1.36 -20.35 52.82
N GLU A 26 -0.25 -19.76 53.24
CA GLU A 26 -0.09 -18.31 53.27
C GLU A 26 0.01 -17.72 51.86
N GLU A 27 0.75 -18.36 50.97
CA GLU A 27 0.90 -17.92 49.58
C GLU A 27 -0.41 -18.08 48.81
N SER A 28 -1.13 -19.18 48.97
CA SER A 28 -2.47 -19.35 48.39
C SER A 28 -3.50 -18.37 48.96
N ALA A 29 -3.45 -18.06 50.26
CA ALA A 29 -4.27 -17.01 50.85
C ALA A 29 -3.90 -15.61 50.32
N ARG A 30 -2.60 -15.31 50.14
CA ARG A 30 -2.13 -14.05 49.52
C ARG A 30 -2.54 -13.98 48.05
N ILE A 31 -2.44 -15.07 47.29
CA ILE A 31 -2.90 -15.17 45.91
C ILE A 31 -4.41 -14.97 45.84
N LEU A 32 -5.20 -15.60 46.71
CA LEU A 32 -6.66 -15.42 46.73
C LEU A 32 -7.08 -14.03 47.20
N ALA A 33 -6.41 -13.44 48.19
CA ALA A 33 -6.69 -12.08 48.64
C ALA A 33 -6.33 -11.03 47.57
N THR A 34 -5.15 -11.16 46.95
CA THR A 34 -4.68 -10.26 45.89
C THR A 34 -5.49 -10.44 44.60
N ASN A 35 -5.88 -11.67 44.25
CA ASN A 35 -6.76 -11.93 43.11
C ASN A 35 -8.22 -11.57 43.40
N SER A 36 -8.70 -11.59 44.64
CA SER A 36 -10.06 -11.13 44.96
C SER A 36 -10.21 -9.63 44.72
N GLU A 37 -9.18 -8.84 45.04
CA GLU A 37 -9.19 -7.38 44.83
C GLU A 37 -9.01 -6.98 43.35
N LEU A 38 -8.29 -7.79 42.56
CA LEU A 38 -7.94 -7.49 41.16
C LEU A 38 -8.72 -8.27 40.08
N VAL A 39 -9.19 -9.50 40.36
CA VAL A 39 -9.81 -10.40 39.37
C VAL A 39 -11.34 -10.26 39.32
N GLY A 40 -11.98 -9.67 40.33
CA GLY A 40 -13.43 -9.38 40.32
C GLY A 40 -13.82 -8.02 39.72
N THR A 41 -12.94 -7.03 39.83
CA THR A 41 -13.18 -5.64 39.37
C THR A 41 -12.74 -5.41 37.92
N GLN A 42 -11.90 -6.29 37.37
CA GLN A 42 -11.23 -6.10 36.08
C GLN A 42 -11.77 -7.02 34.96
N ILE A 43 -12.97 -7.62 35.07
CA ILE A 43 -13.57 -8.37 33.94
C ILE A 43 -14.35 -7.41 33.00
N ARG A 44 -14.66 -6.19 33.45
CA ARG A 44 -15.03 -5.03 32.62
C ARG A 44 -14.60 -3.72 33.31
N SER A 45 -13.30 -3.40 33.24
CA SER A 45 -12.72 -2.20 33.87
C SER A 45 -12.96 -0.88 33.10
N CYS A 46 -13.56 -0.94 31.92
CA CYS A 46 -14.00 0.24 31.18
C CYS A 46 -15.46 0.54 31.52
N LYS A 47 -15.73 1.75 32.02
CA LYS A 47 -17.09 2.30 32.06
C LYS A 47 -17.64 2.28 30.63
N ASP A 48 -18.93 1.99 30.49
CA ASP A 48 -19.63 2.09 29.21
C ASP A 48 -19.76 3.56 28.85
N GLU A 49 -18.72 4.10 28.21
CA GLU A 49 -18.65 5.50 27.84
C GLU A 49 -19.12 5.68 26.40
N ALA A 50 -20.05 6.61 26.22
CA ALA A 50 -20.50 6.99 24.90
C ALA A 50 -19.33 7.55 24.08
N PHE A 51 -19.06 6.93 22.93
CA PHE A 51 -18.08 7.37 21.93
C PHE A 51 -18.33 8.80 21.41
N LEU A 52 -19.58 9.16 21.14
CA LEU A 52 -19.99 10.50 20.72
C LEU A 52 -20.40 11.35 21.92
N HIS A 53 -20.30 12.67 21.80
CA HIS A 53 -20.70 13.57 22.88
C HIS A 53 -22.23 13.55 23.11
N PRO A 54 -22.73 13.01 24.24
CA PRO A 54 -24.15 12.70 24.41
C PRO A 54 -25.05 13.92 24.38
N GLY A 55 -24.63 15.03 24.99
CA GLY A 55 -25.45 16.25 25.07
C GLY A 55 -25.72 16.90 23.70
N LEU A 56 -24.70 16.98 22.84
CA LEU A 56 -24.87 17.52 21.49
C LEU A 56 -25.66 16.56 20.59
N LEU A 57 -25.39 15.26 20.71
CA LEU A 57 -26.09 14.24 19.95
C LEU A 57 -27.58 14.20 20.32
N HIS A 58 -27.91 14.20 21.61
CA HIS A 58 -29.28 14.23 22.12
C HIS A 58 -30.03 15.46 21.63
N ARG A 59 -29.44 16.65 21.71
CA ARG A 59 -30.04 17.90 21.20
C ARG A 59 -30.34 17.81 19.71
N ARG A 60 -29.43 17.28 18.90
CA ARG A 60 -29.62 17.13 17.44
C ARG A 60 -30.68 16.08 17.10
N ILE A 61 -30.69 14.98 17.82
CA ILE A 61 -31.72 13.94 17.66
C ILE A 61 -33.08 14.53 18.01
N LEU A 62 -33.23 15.20 19.16
CA LEU A 62 -34.48 15.85 19.57
C LEU A 62 -34.94 16.93 18.56
N GLU A 63 -34.04 17.77 18.07
CA GLU A 63 -34.35 18.79 17.05
C GLU A 63 -34.92 18.16 15.77
N THR A 64 -34.41 16.99 15.38
CA THR A 64 -34.88 16.24 14.22
C THR A 64 -36.20 15.53 14.53
N ALA A 65 -36.29 14.86 15.68
CA ALA A 65 -37.45 14.07 16.11
C ALA A 65 -38.70 14.93 16.33
N LYS A 66 -38.54 16.17 16.83
CA LYS A 66 -39.64 17.15 16.96
C LYS A 66 -40.33 17.46 15.64
N LYS A 67 -39.61 17.45 14.50
CA LYS A 67 -40.20 17.65 13.17
C LYS A 67 -41.17 16.53 12.78
N PHE A 68 -41.03 15.37 13.41
CA PHE A 68 -41.87 14.19 13.23
C PHE A 68 -42.87 14.01 14.39
N GLY A 69 -43.03 15.00 15.27
CA GLY A 69 -43.98 14.96 16.39
C GLY A 69 -43.48 14.23 17.64
N VAL A 70 -42.21 13.80 17.68
CA VAL A 70 -41.62 13.15 18.86
C VAL A 70 -41.07 14.21 19.82
N THR A 71 -41.61 14.25 21.04
CA THR A 71 -41.31 15.30 22.03
C THR A 71 -40.12 14.98 22.92
N ASP A 72 -39.84 13.70 23.18
CA ASP A 72 -38.75 13.25 24.04
C ASP A 72 -38.05 12.00 23.48
N VAL A 73 -36.76 11.87 23.77
CA VAL A 73 -35.91 10.77 23.32
C VAL A 73 -35.06 10.33 24.52
N PRO A 74 -35.13 9.05 24.94
CA PRO A 74 -34.42 8.57 26.11
C PRO A 74 -32.90 8.62 25.89
N MET A 75 -32.15 8.94 26.95
CA MET A 75 -30.69 9.03 26.90
C MET A 75 -30.03 7.69 26.54
N GLU A 76 -30.64 6.57 26.94
CA GLU A 76 -30.18 5.23 26.55
C GLU A 76 -30.11 5.06 25.02
N ALA A 77 -31.11 5.55 24.28
CA ALA A 77 -31.10 5.49 22.81
C ALA A 77 -29.94 6.31 22.22
N VAL A 78 -29.61 7.45 22.83
CA VAL A 78 -28.45 8.27 22.42
C VAL A 78 -27.14 7.52 22.63
N THR A 79 -27.00 6.85 23.78
CA THR A 79 -25.86 6.00 24.10
C THR A 79 -25.76 4.83 23.11
N PHE A 80 -26.86 4.13 22.81
CA PHE A 80 -26.90 3.06 21.81
C PHE A 80 -26.49 3.54 20.41
N ILE A 81 -27.00 4.67 19.95
CA ILE A 81 -26.60 5.26 18.64
C ILE A 81 -25.11 5.57 18.62
N SER A 82 -24.57 6.08 19.73
CA SER A 82 -23.15 6.34 19.89
C SER A 82 -22.30 5.07 19.76
N HIS A 83 -22.69 3.97 20.43
CA HIS A 83 -22.00 2.68 20.29
C HIS A 83 -22.17 2.06 18.91
N ALA A 84 -23.35 2.15 18.31
CA ALA A 84 -23.59 1.69 16.94
C ALA A 84 -22.71 2.45 15.94
N THR A 85 -22.54 3.77 16.14
CA THR A 85 -21.63 4.59 15.34
C THR A 85 -20.18 4.17 15.51
N GLN A 86 -19.74 3.94 16.75
CA GLN A 86 -18.39 3.42 17.03
C GLN A 86 -18.16 2.06 16.36
N SER A 87 -19.13 1.15 16.46
CA SER A 87 -19.07 -0.17 15.84
C SER A 87 -18.98 -0.07 14.32
N ARG A 88 -19.81 0.78 13.70
CA ARG A 88 -19.73 1.03 12.25
C ARG A 88 -18.37 1.59 11.84
N LEU A 89 -17.84 2.59 12.57
CA LEU A 89 -16.53 3.15 12.28
C LEU A 89 -15.41 2.11 12.44
N ARG A 90 -15.50 1.24 13.45
CA ARG A 90 -14.55 0.12 13.61
C ARG A 90 -14.57 -0.78 12.38
N THR A 91 -15.74 -1.21 11.92
CA THR A 91 -15.87 -2.03 10.71
C THR A 91 -15.32 -1.32 9.48
N VAL A 92 -15.59 -0.02 9.30
CA VAL A 92 -15.02 0.77 8.20
C VAL A 92 -13.49 0.74 8.25
N VAL A 93 -12.90 1.01 9.42
CA VAL A 93 -11.45 1.02 9.61
C VAL A 93 -10.83 -0.36 9.38
N GLU A 94 -11.46 -1.43 9.86
CA GLU A 94 -11.03 -2.82 9.64
C GLU A 94 -10.99 -3.15 8.15
N LYS A 95 -12.08 -2.91 7.42
CA LYS A 95 -12.14 -3.21 5.98
C LYS A 95 -11.16 -2.37 5.17
N VAL A 96 -11.07 -1.07 5.45
CA VAL A 96 -10.14 -0.18 4.76
C VAL A 96 -8.68 -0.54 5.07
N SER A 97 -8.39 -1.00 6.29
CA SER A 97 -7.06 -1.51 6.65
C SER A 97 -6.72 -2.77 5.87
N ALA A 98 -7.66 -3.71 5.73
CA ALA A 98 -7.48 -4.91 4.92
C ALA A 98 -7.22 -4.56 3.44
N ILE A 99 -7.99 -3.62 2.87
CA ILE A 99 -7.76 -3.12 1.50
C ILE A 99 -6.36 -2.52 1.37
N ALA A 100 -5.94 -1.70 2.33
CA ALA A 100 -4.62 -1.08 2.32
C ALA A 100 -3.48 -2.09 2.44
N GLN A 101 -3.68 -3.19 3.18
CA GLN A 101 -2.76 -4.33 3.27
C GLN A 101 -2.69 -5.08 1.94
N HIS A 102 -3.82 -5.49 1.36
CA HIS A 102 -3.86 -6.16 0.05
C HIS A 102 -3.17 -5.36 -1.06
N ARG A 103 -3.22 -4.03 -1.01
CA ARG A 103 -2.52 -3.17 -1.97
C ARG A 103 -1.00 -3.18 -1.78
N LEU A 104 -0.51 -3.34 -0.55
CA LEU A 104 0.91 -3.44 -0.23
C LEU A 104 1.46 -4.86 -0.40
N ASP A 105 0.59 -5.86 -0.34
CA ASP A 105 0.95 -7.26 -0.49
C ASP A 105 1.33 -7.56 -1.93
N SER A 106 2.58 -8.00 -2.11
CA SER A 106 3.04 -8.60 -3.36
C SER A 106 2.55 -10.05 -3.38
N CYS A 107 1.30 -10.31 -3.82
CA CYS A 107 0.71 -11.65 -3.94
C CYS A 107 1.52 -12.65 -4.81
N LYS A 108 2.68 -12.24 -5.33
CA LYS A 108 3.57 -13.03 -6.18
C LYS A 108 4.53 -13.92 -5.39
N ASP A 109 4.75 -13.62 -4.11
CA ASP A 109 5.75 -14.31 -3.28
C ASP A 109 5.12 -15.40 -2.39
N ASP A 110 3.80 -15.60 -2.47
CA ASP A 110 3.06 -16.48 -1.58
C ASP A 110 2.54 -17.71 -2.36
N GLU A 111 3.09 -18.89 -2.05
CA GLU A 111 2.89 -20.17 -2.75
C GLU A 111 1.41 -20.61 -2.80
N CYS A 112 0.56 -20.05 -1.94
CA CYS A 112 -0.87 -20.35 -1.90
C CYS A 112 -1.72 -19.53 -2.89
N TYR A 113 -1.14 -18.55 -3.59
CA TYR A 113 -1.88 -17.70 -4.54
C TYR A 113 -1.50 -18.02 -5.99
N GLU A 114 -2.49 -18.42 -6.79
CA GLU A 114 -2.35 -18.62 -8.23
C GLU A 114 -2.95 -17.43 -9.00
N GLN A 115 -2.28 -16.97 -10.04
CA GLN A 115 -2.79 -15.90 -10.88
C GLN A 115 -3.95 -16.41 -11.76
N PHE A 116 -5.18 -16.11 -11.36
CA PHE A 116 -6.38 -16.56 -12.09
C PHE A 116 -6.59 -15.84 -13.44
N ALA A 117 -6.19 -14.56 -13.57
CA ALA A 117 -6.34 -13.81 -14.82
C ALA A 117 -5.26 -12.73 -14.98
N ASP A 118 -4.60 -12.70 -16.15
CA ASP A 118 -3.65 -11.64 -16.52
C ASP A 118 -4.24 -10.67 -17.57
N VAL A 119 -5.35 -10.03 -17.20
CA VAL A 119 -6.06 -9.06 -18.06
C VAL A 119 -5.14 -7.91 -18.47
N ARG A 120 -4.18 -7.53 -17.61
CA ARG A 120 -3.25 -6.44 -17.90
C ARG A 120 -2.28 -6.81 -19.02
N SER A 121 -1.75 -8.03 -19.05
CA SER A 121 -0.92 -8.48 -20.17
C SER A 121 -1.74 -8.73 -21.43
N GLN A 122 -2.97 -9.23 -21.31
CA GLN A 122 -3.90 -9.34 -22.44
C GLN A 122 -4.18 -7.98 -23.09
N LEU A 123 -4.45 -6.94 -22.28
CA LEU A 123 -4.63 -5.56 -22.77
C LEU A 123 -3.37 -5.05 -23.48
N ARG A 124 -2.18 -5.28 -22.90
CA ARG A 124 -0.91 -4.91 -23.55
C ARG A 124 -0.68 -5.64 -24.88
N PHE A 125 -1.14 -6.88 -24.99
CA PHE A 125 -1.12 -7.63 -26.24
C PHE A 125 -2.05 -7.02 -27.28
N PHE A 126 -3.27 -6.62 -26.91
CA PHE A 126 -4.17 -5.91 -27.81
C PHE A 126 -3.61 -4.57 -28.28
N GLU A 127 -3.03 -3.77 -27.37
CA GLU A 127 -2.34 -2.54 -27.76
C GLU A 127 -1.19 -2.80 -28.74
N GLN A 128 -0.46 -3.91 -28.57
CA GLN A 128 0.61 -4.28 -29.48
C GLN A 128 0.07 -4.71 -30.85
N LEU A 129 -1.03 -5.47 -30.89
CA LEU A 129 -1.71 -5.81 -32.14
C LEU A 129 -2.17 -4.57 -32.89
N GLU A 130 -2.78 -3.61 -32.19
CA GLU A 130 -3.21 -2.34 -32.77
C GLU A 130 -2.04 -1.56 -33.38
N ARG A 131 -0.88 -1.52 -32.70
CA ARG A 131 0.35 -0.91 -33.25
C ARG A 131 0.81 -1.60 -34.53
N ILE A 132 0.81 -2.93 -34.57
CA ILE A 132 1.24 -3.70 -35.74
C ILE A 132 0.25 -3.50 -36.90
N GLU A 133 -1.05 -3.50 -36.63
CA GLU A 133 -2.07 -3.26 -37.65
C GLU A 133 -1.94 -1.86 -38.26
N LYS A 134 -1.70 -0.85 -37.42
CA LYS A 134 -1.42 0.51 -37.87
C LYS A 134 -0.17 0.57 -38.75
N GLN A 135 0.94 -0.05 -38.32
CA GLN A 135 2.15 -0.12 -39.12
C GLN A 135 1.91 -0.77 -40.48
N ARG A 136 1.13 -1.86 -40.53
CA ARG A 136 0.80 -2.54 -41.79
C ARG A 136 0.00 -1.63 -42.73
N LYS A 137 -0.95 -0.85 -42.20
CA LYS A 137 -1.73 0.12 -42.98
C LYS A 137 -0.84 1.25 -43.50
N ASP A 138 0.01 1.82 -42.65
CA ASP A 138 0.96 2.88 -43.02
C ASP A 138 1.94 2.40 -44.12
N GLU A 139 2.43 1.15 -44.01
CA GLU A 139 3.31 0.52 -45.02
C GLU A 139 2.57 0.32 -46.36
N GLN A 140 1.30 -0.12 -46.32
CA GLN A 140 0.48 -0.27 -47.52
C GLN A 140 0.23 1.08 -48.22
N GLU A 141 -0.08 2.13 -47.47
CA GLU A 141 -0.24 3.48 -48.01
C GLU A 141 1.06 3.99 -48.65
N ARG A 142 2.19 3.76 -47.98
CA ARG A 142 3.52 4.09 -48.49
C ARG A 142 3.86 3.32 -49.76
N GLU A 143 3.55 2.03 -49.84
CA GLU A 143 3.78 1.21 -51.02
C GLU A 143 2.95 1.71 -52.22
N ILE A 144 1.68 2.06 -52.00
CA ILE A 144 0.81 2.63 -53.04
C ILE A 144 1.39 3.95 -53.57
N LEU A 145 1.83 4.85 -52.69
CA LEU A 145 2.49 6.11 -53.06
C LEU A 145 3.75 5.88 -53.88
N LEU A 146 4.61 4.95 -53.46
CA LEU A 146 5.84 4.59 -54.19
C LEU A 146 5.53 3.94 -55.55
N LYS A 147 4.50 3.08 -55.63
CA LYS A 147 4.06 2.43 -56.86
C LYS A 147 3.50 3.43 -57.86
N ALA A 148 2.68 4.38 -57.39
CA ALA A 148 2.17 5.48 -58.21
C ALA A 148 3.32 6.35 -58.77
N ALA A 149 4.31 6.68 -57.94
CA ALA A 149 5.46 7.48 -58.35
C ALA A 149 6.38 6.77 -59.39
N LYS A 150 6.44 5.43 -59.36
CA LYS A 150 7.21 4.60 -60.32
C LYS A 150 6.46 4.35 -61.63
N SER A 151 5.17 4.65 -61.71
CA SER A 151 4.39 4.44 -62.94
C SER A 151 4.87 5.37 -64.06
N ARG A 152 5.10 4.81 -65.25
CA ARG A 152 5.51 5.54 -66.46
C ARG A 152 4.29 5.71 -67.38
N SER A 153 3.27 6.42 -66.92
CA SER A 153 2.15 6.84 -67.76
C SER A 153 2.56 8.07 -68.58
N ARG A 154 2.34 8.05 -69.89
CA ARG A 154 2.79 9.11 -70.84
C ARG A 154 1.79 10.26 -70.99
N GLN A 155 0.59 10.13 -70.44
CA GLN A 155 -0.46 11.15 -70.43
C GLN A 155 -0.69 11.53 -68.96
N GLU A 156 -0.21 12.71 -68.57
CA GLU A 156 -0.09 13.13 -67.17
C GLU A 156 -1.44 13.62 -66.63
N ASP A 157 -2.13 12.76 -65.89
CA ASP A 157 -3.31 13.10 -65.09
C ASP A 157 -2.87 13.98 -63.90
N PRO A 158 -3.46 15.15 -63.65
CA PRO A 158 -3.11 16.03 -62.53
C PRO A 158 -3.11 15.32 -61.16
N GLU A 159 -3.91 14.27 -60.99
CA GLU A 159 -3.91 13.42 -59.78
C GLU A 159 -2.59 12.63 -59.63
N GLN A 160 -2.03 12.07 -60.73
CA GLN A 160 -0.76 11.33 -60.70
C GLN A 160 0.43 12.24 -60.38
N ALA A 161 0.44 13.47 -60.87
CA ALA A 161 1.48 14.45 -60.56
C ALA A 161 1.49 14.78 -59.05
N ARG A 162 0.31 14.95 -58.44
CA ARG A 162 0.17 15.15 -56.99
C ARG A 162 0.68 13.97 -56.17
N LEU A 163 0.35 12.73 -56.57
CA LEU A 163 0.87 11.53 -55.87
C LEU A 163 2.39 11.43 -55.93
N LYS A 164 2.99 11.74 -57.10
CA LYS A 164 4.45 11.73 -57.28
C LYS A 164 5.15 12.82 -56.46
N GLN A 165 4.55 14.01 -56.35
CA GLN A 165 5.03 15.07 -55.47
C GLN A 165 4.94 14.65 -53.99
N LYS A 166 3.80 14.10 -53.56
CA LYS A 166 3.60 13.59 -52.20
C LYS A 166 4.60 12.47 -51.83
N ALA A 167 4.93 11.59 -52.78
CA ALA A 167 5.94 10.56 -52.58
C ALA A 167 7.35 11.14 -52.39
N LYS A 168 7.74 12.18 -53.16
CA LYS A 168 9.02 12.89 -52.98
C LYS A 168 9.10 13.60 -51.63
N GLU A 169 8.03 14.27 -51.23
CA GLU A 169 7.95 14.96 -49.93
C GLU A 169 8.05 13.98 -48.76
N MET A 170 7.34 12.84 -48.83
CA MET A 170 7.45 11.76 -47.84
C MET A 170 8.88 11.24 -47.70
N GLN A 171 9.58 11.01 -48.83
CA GLN A 171 10.97 10.53 -48.81
C GLN A 171 11.93 11.57 -48.22
N GLN A 172 11.70 12.86 -48.50
CA GLN A 172 12.48 13.95 -47.92
C GLN A 172 12.25 14.08 -46.41
N GLN A 173 10.99 13.96 -45.96
CA GLN A 173 10.63 14.00 -44.55
C GLN A 173 11.23 12.83 -43.77
N GLU A 174 11.27 11.64 -44.35
CA GLU A 174 11.89 10.46 -43.73
C GLU A 174 13.41 10.62 -43.57
N LEU A 175 14.11 11.08 -44.62
CA LEU A 175 15.54 11.39 -44.54
C LEU A 175 15.85 12.47 -43.50
N ALA A 176 14.97 13.49 -43.38
CA ALA A 176 15.10 14.52 -42.36
C ALA A 176 14.90 13.95 -40.95
N GLN A 177 13.92 13.06 -40.74
CA GLN A 177 13.73 12.39 -39.45
C GLN A 177 14.91 11.48 -39.09
N MET A 178 15.45 10.73 -40.05
CA MET A 178 16.65 9.90 -39.84
C MET A 178 17.82 10.77 -39.36
N ARG A 179 18.12 11.86 -40.08
CA ARG A 179 19.15 12.83 -39.64
C ARG A 179 18.89 13.39 -38.25
N GLN A 180 17.63 13.70 -37.92
CA GLN A 180 17.28 14.21 -36.59
C GLN A 180 17.54 13.17 -35.49
N ARG A 181 17.19 11.89 -35.74
CA ARG A 181 17.47 10.79 -34.80
C ARG A 181 18.98 10.59 -34.60
N ASP A 182 19.75 10.63 -35.68
CA ASP A 182 21.21 10.51 -35.64
C ASP A 182 21.86 11.68 -34.89
N ALA A 183 21.35 12.90 -35.09
CA ALA A 183 21.80 14.09 -34.36
C ALA A 183 21.49 13.98 -32.85
N ASN A 184 20.30 13.50 -32.49
CA ASN A 184 19.90 13.29 -31.09
C ASN A 184 20.77 12.20 -30.43
N LEU A 185 21.03 11.10 -31.11
CA LEU A 185 21.89 10.01 -30.62
C LEU A 185 23.33 10.51 -30.40
N THR A 186 23.85 11.29 -31.34
CA THR A 186 25.17 11.95 -31.23
C THR A 186 25.23 12.92 -30.06
N ALA A 187 24.18 13.73 -29.85
CA ALA A 187 24.08 14.66 -28.73
C ALA A 187 24.06 13.92 -27.38
N LEU A 188 23.33 12.81 -27.26
CA LEU A 188 23.31 11.97 -26.05
C LEU A 188 24.69 11.37 -25.75
N ALA A 189 25.41 10.91 -26.77
CA ALA A 189 26.78 10.42 -26.61
C ALA A 189 27.75 11.54 -26.18
N ALA A 190 27.56 12.77 -26.67
CA ALA A 190 28.40 13.92 -26.34
C ALA A 190 28.16 14.51 -24.94
N ILE A 191 26.97 14.31 -24.34
CA ILE A 191 26.63 14.84 -23.00
C ILE A 191 27.49 14.23 -21.87
N GLY A 192 28.03 13.02 -22.06
CA GLY A 192 28.95 12.35 -21.12
C GLY A 192 28.38 12.08 -19.71
N PRO A 193 29.09 11.32 -18.84
CA PRO A 193 28.63 11.02 -17.48
C PRO A 193 28.65 12.29 -16.62
N ARG A 194 27.51 12.98 -16.50
CA ARG A 194 27.43 14.21 -15.74
C ARG A 194 27.30 13.90 -14.24
N LYS A 195 28.38 14.13 -13.46
CA LYS A 195 28.29 14.30 -12.00
C LYS A 195 27.29 15.44 -11.74
N LYS A 196 26.14 15.15 -11.12
CA LYS A 196 25.21 16.18 -10.69
C LYS A 196 25.91 17.07 -9.66
N ARG A 197 26.29 18.29 -10.04
CA ARG A 197 26.55 19.36 -9.07
C ARG A 197 25.23 19.61 -8.35
N LYS A 198 25.20 19.35 -7.04
CA LYS A 198 24.13 19.80 -6.17
C LYS A 198 24.16 21.33 -6.21
N VAL A 199 23.04 21.94 -6.57
CA VAL A 199 22.81 23.38 -6.36
C VAL A 199 22.68 23.56 -4.84
N ASP A 200 23.57 24.37 -4.27
CA ASP A 200 23.61 24.73 -2.86
C ASP A 200 22.55 25.81 -2.57
N SER A 201 21.71 25.57 -1.55
CA SER A 201 21.00 26.59 -0.78
C SER A 201 21.78 26.81 0.53
N PRO A 202 21.95 28.05 1.02
CA PRO A 202 22.81 28.30 2.17
C PRO A 202 22.09 27.96 3.48
N GLY A 203 22.75 27.18 4.35
CA GLY A 203 22.29 27.00 5.73
C GLY A 203 22.85 25.77 6.45
N GLN A 204 23.86 26.02 7.28
CA GLN A 204 24.41 25.20 8.38
C GLN A 204 25.57 24.22 8.12
N SER A 205 26.48 24.32 9.09
CA SER A 205 27.91 24.05 9.07
C SER A 205 28.28 22.61 9.47
N GLN A 206 29.37 22.15 8.84
CA GLN A 206 30.48 21.32 9.37
C GLN A 206 30.21 19.96 10.05
N ARG A 207 30.78 18.90 9.44
CA ARG A 207 32.06 18.25 9.84
C ARG A 207 32.46 17.24 8.74
N GLY A 208 33.53 17.45 7.97
CA GLY A 208 34.88 16.87 8.19
C GLY A 208 35.11 15.61 7.33
N GLN A 209 35.78 15.74 6.16
CA GLN A 209 37.07 15.09 5.78
C GLN A 209 37.03 13.56 5.58
N THR A 210 37.57 12.91 4.54
CA THR A 210 38.70 13.18 3.63
C THR A 210 38.52 12.50 2.27
N ALA A 211 39.24 13.01 1.27
CA ALA A 211 39.44 12.42 -0.06
C ALA A 211 40.53 11.33 -0.05
N TRP A 212 40.47 10.37 -0.97
CA TRP A 212 41.60 9.90 -1.79
C TRP A 212 41.08 9.26 -3.08
N ALA A 213 41.81 9.51 -4.17
CA ALA A 213 41.58 9.03 -5.52
C ALA A 213 42.64 7.96 -5.88
N GLU A 214 42.55 7.47 -7.12
CA GLU A 214 43.41 6.48 -7.81
C GLU A 214 43.03 5.03 -7.54
N GLY A 215 43.06 4.08 -8.47
CA GLY A 215 43.59 3.97 -9.83
C GLY A 215 43.58 2.47 -10.18
N ALA A 216 43.34 2.11 -11.43
CA ALA A 216 43.07 0.75 -11.90
C ALA A 216 44.26 -0.22 -11.82
N SER A 217 44.02 -1.53 -11.58
CA SER A 217 44.41 -2.65 -12.47
C SER A 217 44.30 -4.05 -11.83
N SER A 218 43.51 -4.93 -12.46
CA SER A 218 43.68 -6.37 -12.76
C SER A 218 44.09 -7.44 -11.71
N ALA A 219 43.22 -8.47 -11.64
CA ALA A 219 43.48 -9.93 -11.61
C ALA A 219 43.28 -10.69 -10.26
N PRO A 220 42.88 -11.99 -10.32
CA PRO A 220 41.86 -12.56 -9.44
C PRO A 220 42.42 -13.40 -8.28
N ARG A 221 41.64 -13.52 -7.19
CA ARG A 221 41.83 -14.59 -6.21
C ARG A 221 40.51 -15.27 -5.87
N GLN A 222 40.57 -16.59 -5.93
CA GLN A 222 39.51 -17.56 -5.72
C GLN A 222 39.07 -17.63 -4.24
N ALA A 223 37.78 -17.95 -4.10
CA ALA A 223 37.17 -18.84 -3.11
C ALA A 223 37.43 -18.60 -1.61
N SER A 224 36.41 -18.10 -0.92
CA SER A 224 35.82 -18.83 0.21
C SER A 224 34.45 -18.22 0.54
N SER A 225 33.41 -18.95 0.18
CA SER A 225 32.01 -18.66 0.52
C SER A 225 31.75 -19.11 1.96
N THR A 226 31.70 -18.17 2.89
CA THR A 226 30.99 -18.33 4.15
C THR A 226 29.61 -17.67 4.01
N PRO A 227 28.50 -18.36 4.31
CA PRO A 227 27.19 -17.73 4.28
C PRO A 227 27.13 -16.73 5.43
N SER A 228 27.12 -15.45 5.09
CA SER A 228 26.78 -14.40 6.04
C SER A 228 25.35 -14.63 6.48
N THR A 229 25.20 -14.87 7.78
CA THR A 229 23.95 -14.89 8.50
C THR A 229 23.14 -13.66 8.10
N SER A 230 21.98 -13.92 7.51
CA SER A 230 20.96 -12.92 7.23
C SER A 230 20.72 -12.13 8.51
N SER A 231 21.18 -10.88 8.51
CA SER A 231 20.72 -9.87 9.45
C SER A 231 19.20 -9.92 9.38
N ARG A 232 18.58 -10.47 10.43
CA ARG A 232 17.17 -10.25 10.73
C ARG A 232 17.04 -8.74 10.88
N GLN A 233 16.75 -8.07 9.77
CA GLN A 233 16.21 -6.73 9.80
C GLN A 233 14.96 -6.86 10.64
N TYR A 234 15.03 -6.38 11.89
CA TYR A 234 13.85 -6.14 12.70
C TYR A 234 12.85 -5.45 11.78
N THR A 235 11.75 -6.14 11.49
CA THR A 235 10.66 -5.63 10.67
C THR A 235 10.10 -4.43 11.42
N ARG A 236 10.69 -3.26 11.17
CA ARG A 236 10.17 -1.99 11.67
C ARG A 236 8.72 -1.99 11.21
N GLN A 237 7.78 -2.09 12.15
CA GLN A 237 6.36 -2.13 11.85
C GLN A 237 6.07 -1.01 10.87
N ARG A 238 5.89 -1.38 9.60
CA ARG A 238 5.58 -0.41 8.55
C ARG A 238 4.15 -0.02 8.85
N ILE A 239 3.96 1.20 9.29
CA ILE A 239 2.63 1.78 9.45
C ILE A 239 1.95 1.66 8.08
N THR A 240 0.89 0.85 8.01
CA THR A 240 0.06 0.74 6.81
C THR A 240 -0.65 2.07 6.62
N ARG A 241 -0.24 2.82 5.60
CA ARG A 241 -0.90 4.08 5.26
C ARG A 241 -2.15 3.80 4.43
N VAL A 242 -3.28 4.21 4.99
CA VAL A 242 -4.56 4.26 4.26
C VAL A 242 -4.57 5.50 3.37
N ASN A 243 -4.94 5.31 2.10
CA ASN A 243 -5.07 6.39 1.12
C ASN A 243 -6.56 6.61 0.78
N LEU A 244 -6.87 7.77 0.19
CA LEU A 244 -8.24 8.06 -0.28
C LEU A 244 -8.78 7.00 -1.24
N ARG A 245 -7.92 6.41 -2.09
CA ARG A 245 -8.30 5.33 -3.01
C ARG A 245 -8.84 4.09 -2.29
N ASP A 246 -8.34 3.78 -1.10
CA ASP A 246 -8.81 2.62 -0.33
C ASP A 246 -10.22 2.87 0.21
N LEU A 247 -10.47 4.11 0.65
CA LEU A 247 -11.78 4.53 1.12
C LEU A 247 -12.80 4.57 -0.03
N ILE A 248 -12.41 5.09 -1.20
CA ILE A 248 -13.27 5.08 -2.40
C ILE A 248 -13.64 3.64 -2.77
N PHE A 249 -12.65 2.74 -2.86
CA PHE A 249 -12.89 1.33 -3.17
C PHE A 249 -13.83 0.66 -2.16
N TYR A 250 -13.63 0.90 -0.86
CA TYR A 250 -14.54 0.41 0.18
C TYR A 250 -15.97 0.93 -0.03
N MET A 251 -16.12 2.22 -0.31
CA MET A 251 -17.42 2.86 -0.47
C MET A 251 -18.17 2.41 -1.72
N GLU A 252 -17.47 2.07 -2.79
CA GLU A 252 -18.02 1.48 -4.02
C GLU A 252 -18.58 0.07 -3.79
N GLN A 253 -17.99 -0.68 -2.85
CA GLN A 253 -18.40 -2.06 -2.57
C GLN A 253 -19.58 -2.16 -1.57
N GLU A 254 -19.73 -1.19 -0.68
CA GLU A 254 -20.80 -1.19 0.33
C GLU A 254 -22.11 -0.57 -0.18
N ARG A 255 -23.17 -1.37 -0.22
CA ARG A 255 -24.54 -0.99 -0.67
C ARG A 255 -25.04 0.35 -0.12
N GLU A 256 -24.71 0.67 1.13
CA GLU A 256 -25.20 1.88 1.80
C GLU A 256 -24.44 3.15 1.36
N THR A 257 -23.19 3.00 0.90
CA THR A 257 -22.31 4.11 0.54
C THR A 257 -22.09 4.28 -0.96
N THR A 258 -22.45 3.28 -1.77
CA THR A 258 -22.25 3.29 -3.23
C THR A 258 -22.93 4.47 -3.93
N HIS A 259 -24.03 4.96 -3.36
CA HIS A 259 -24.80 6.10 -3.89
C HIS A 259 -24.76 7.32 -2.95
N SER A 260 -23.81 7.32 -2.00
CA SER A 260 -23.70 8.42 -1.05
C SER A 260 -23.11 9.67 -1.70
N LEU A 261 -23.60 10.85 -1.31
CA LEU A 261 -23.02 12.14 -1.71
C LEU A 261 -21.52 12.24 -1.36
N LEU A 262 -21.11 11.55 -0.30
CA LEU A 262 -19.73 11.47 0.14
C LEU A 262 -18.84 10.81 -0.92
N LEU A 263 -19.30 9.70 -1.54
CA LEU A 263 -18.56 9.03 -2.61
C LEU A 263 -18.44 9.94 -3.84
N TYR A 264 -19.55 10.55 -4.27
CA TYR A 264 -19.54 11.47 -5.41
C TYR A 264 -18.56 12.62 -5.20
N ARG A 265 -18.49 13.19 -3.99
CA ARG A 265 -17.51 14.25 -3.67
C ARG A 265 -16.08 13.73 -3.61
N ALA A 266 -15.86 12.48 -3.21
CA ALA A 266 -14.53 11.88 -3.17
C ALA A 266 -13.99 11.60 -4.58
N LEU A 267 -14.84 11.23 -5.53
CA LEU A 267 -14.48 10.96 -6.93
C LEU A 267 -14.14 12.23 -7.73
N LEU A 268 -14.58 13.41 -7.27
CA LEU A 268 -14.34 14.70 -7.93
C LEU A 268 -13.03 15.39 -7.50
N LYS A 269 -12.20 14.73 -6.69
CA LYS A 269 -10.90 15.21 -6.20
C LYS A 269 -9.75 14.47 -6.86
#